data_AF-C4IYJ6-F1
#
_entry.id   AF-C4IYJ6-F1
#
_cell.length_a   1.000
_cell.length_b   1.000
_cell.length_c   1.000
_cell.angle_alpha   90.00
_cell.angle_beta   90.00
_cell.angle_gamma   90.00
#
_symmetry.space_group_name_H-M   'P 1'
#
loop_
_entity.id
_entity.type
_entity.pdbx_description
1 polymer ?
#
loop_
_entity_poly.entity_id
_entity_poly.type
_entity_poly.pdbx_seq_one_letter_code
_entity_poly.pdbx_strand_id
1 'polypeptide(L)'
;MPIRRDIKTVLEVNSHGHASVAFVNTKFVGCGHGTKMNKAFTLEKPMDLKKGVNHVAVLASTMGMMDSGAYLEHRLAGVDRVQIKGLNAGTLDLTNNGWGHIVGLVGEQKQIYTDKGMGSVTWKPAVNDRPLTWYKRHFDMPSGEDPIVLDMSTMGKGLMFVNGQGIGRYWISYKHALGRPSQQLYHIPRSFLRQKDNVLVLFEEEFGRPDAIMILTVKRDNICTFISERNPAHIKSWERKDSQITVTAADLKPRATLTCSPKKLIQQVVFASYGNPMGICGNYTIGSCHTPRAKELVEKACLGKRICTLPVSADVYGGDVNCPGTTATLAVQAKCSKRSPRAAQ
;
A
#
# COMPACT_ATOMS: atom_id res chain seq x y z
N MET A 1 -9.69 27.56 -33.88
CA MET A 1 -10.70 26.85 -34.70
C MET A 1 -12.08 27.13 -34.11
N PRO A 2 -13.15 27.22 -34.91
CA PRO A 2 -14.51 27.44 -34.39
C PRO A 2 -15.00 26.22 -33.59
N ILE A 3 -15.65 26.48 -32.45
CA ILE A 3 -16.18 25.48 -31.50
C ILE A 3 -17.70 25.41 -31.68
N ARG A 4 -18.28 24.21 -31.72
CA ARG A 4 -19.73 23.99 -31.73
C ARG A 4 -20.31 24.34 -30.36
N ARG A 5 -21.32 25.21 -30.29
CA ARG A 5 -21.89 25.70 -29.01
C ARG A 5 -22.64 24.60 -28.23
N ASP A 6 -23.02 23.54 -28.92
CA ASP A 6 -23.76 22.36 -28.44
C ASP A 6 -22.86 21.18 -28.06
N ILE A 7 -21.56 21.21 -28.40
CA ILE A 7 -20.63 20.10 -28.16
C ILE A 7 -19.43 20.57 -27.35
N LYS A 8 -19.22 19.97 -26.18
CA LYS A 8 -17.99 20.18 -25.41
C LYS A 8 -16.83 19.48 -26.10
N THR A 9 -15.73 20.20 -26.28
CA THR A 9 -14.46 19.60 -26.72
C THR A 9 -13.92 18.65 -25.67
N VAL A 10 -13.47 17.47 -26.08
CA VAL A 10 -12.98 16.42 -25.18
C VAL A 10 -11.52 16.15 -25.49
N LEU A 11 -10.71 16.10 -24.44
CA LEU A 11 -9.34 15.59 -24.51
C LEU A 11 -9.40 14.07 -24.31
N GLU A 12 -8.90 13.31 -25.28
CA GLU A 12 -8.60 11.88 -25.18
C GLU A 12 -7.10 11.71 -24.99
N VAL A 13 -6.70 10.99 -23.94
CA VAL A 13 -5.31 10.54 -23.73
C VAL A 13 -5.31 9.03 -23.53
N ASN A 14 -4.76 8.30 -24.49
CA ASN A 14 -4.46 6.88 -24.33
C ASN A 14 -3.12 6.70 -23.65
N SER A 15 -3.07 5.74 -22.73
CA SER A 15 -1.87 5.39 -22.00
C SER A 15 -1.75 3.87 -21.89
N HIS A 16 -0.53 3.35 -22.05
CA HIS A 16 -0.20 1.98 -21.68
C HIS A 16 -0.11 1.77 -20.16
N GLY A 17 -0.20 2.85 -19.38
CA GLY A 17 -0.26 2.82 -17.93
C GLY A 17 0.66 3.85 -17.26
N HIS A 18 0.63 4.00 -15.94
CA HIS A 18 -0.31 3.35 -15.01
C HIS A 18 -1.39 4.33 -14.54
N ALA A 19 -1.07 5.62 -14.47
CA ALA A 19 -2.02 6.70 -14.23
C ALA A 19 -1.60 7.96 -14.98
N SER A 20 -2.55 8.84 -15.24
CA SER A 20 -2.34 10.12 -15.91
C SER A 20 -3.18 11.22 -15.28
N VAL A 21 -2.62 12.43 -15.22
CA VAL A 21 -3.34 13.66 -14.89
C VAL A 21 -3.18 14.65 -16.04
N ALA A 22 -4.29 15.15 -16.58
CA ALA A 22 -4.29 16.09 -17.69
C ALA A 22 -4.59 17.51 -17.24
N PHE A 23 -3.88 18.46 -17.86
CA PHE A 23 -4.05 19.89 -17.70
C PHE A 23 -4.17 20.56 -19.06
N VAL A 24 -5.08 21.54 -19.16
CA VAL A 24 -5.23 22.39 -20.34
C VAL A 24 -5.21 23.84 -19.89
N ASN A 25 -4.32 24.64 -20.46
CA ASN A 25 -4.13 26.05 -20.11
C ASN A 25 -3.97 26.25 -18.59
N THR A 26 -3.12 25.44 -17.95
CA THR A 26 -2.86 25.41 -16.50
C THR A 26 -4.04 25.01 -15.60
N LYS A 27 -5.19 24.65 -16.19
CA LYS A 27 -6.35 24.14 -15.45
C LYS A 27 -6.35 22.63 -15.44
N PHE A 28 -6.68 22.04 -14.30
CA PHE A 28 -6.91 20.61 -14.18
C PHE A 28 -8.10 20.19 -15.03
N VAL A 29 -7.94 19.10 -15.78
CA VAL A 29 -9.00 18.53 -16.64
C VAL A 29 -9.50 17.19 -16.08
N GLY A 30 -8.59 16.35 -15.60
CA GLY A 30 -8.97 15.08 -15.00
C GLY A 30 -7.80 14.13 -14.78
N CYS A 31 -8.10 13.06 -14.04
CA CYS A 31 -7.22 11.93 -13.79
C CYS A 31 -7.80 10.65 -14.41
N GLY A 32 -6.92 9.73 -14.77
CA GLY A 32 -7.27 8.39 -15.26
C GLY A 32 -6.22 7.37 -14.84
N HIS A 33 -6.61 6.11 -14.71
CA HIS A 33 -5.68 5.04 -14.34
C HIS A 33 -6.13 3.68 -14.88
N GLY A 34 -5.16 2.78 -15.04
CA GLY A 34 -5.42 1.37 -15.28
C GLY A 34 -5.73 0.61 -13.99
N THR A 35 -5.87 -0.70 -14.10
CA THR A 35 -6.07 -1.64 -12.99
C THR A 35 -4.89 -2.60 -12.90
N LYS A 36 -4.80 -3.38 -11.82
CA LYS A 36 -3.80 -4.45 -11.74
C LYS A 36 -3.88 -5.44 -12.91
N MET A 37 -5.07 -5.70 -13.47
CA MET A 37 -5.21 -6.63 -14.60
C MET A 37 -4.96 -5.96 -15.95
N ASN A 38 -5.63 -4.83 -16.20
CA ASN A 38 -5.46 -4.08 -17.43
C ASN A 38 -4.80 -2.72 -17.14
N LYS A 39 -3.52 -2.58 -17.49
CA LYS A 39 -2.72 -1.37 -17.24
C LYS A 39 -3.08 -0.22 -18.17
N ALA A 40 -3.43 -0.54 -19.41
CA ALA A 40 -3.77 0.44 -20.42
C ALA A 40 -5.15 1.06 -20.13
N PHE A 41 -5.29 2.34 -20.41
CA PHE A 41 -6.54 3.07 -20.21
C PHE A 41 -6.61 4.30 -21.12
N THR A 42 -7.82 4.81 -21.26
CA THR A 42 -8.12 6.04 -21.97
C THR A 42 -8.70 7.04 -20.97
N LEU A 43 -8.05 8.20 -20.85
CA LEU A 43 -8.58 9.36 -20.15
C LEU A 43 -9.37 10.22 -21.14
N GLU A 44 -10.69 10.23 -21.02
CA GLU A 44 -11.57 11.10 -21.80
C GLU A 44 -12.27 12.11 -20.90
N LYS A 45 -11.95 13.40 -21.06
CA LYS A 45 -12.52 14.45 -20.22
C LYS A 45 -12.85 15.72 -21.03
N PRO A 46 -13.99 16.38 -20.74
CA PRO A 46 -14.27 17.70 -21.29
C PRO A 46 -13.17 18.69 -20.93
N MET A 47 -12.83 19.58 -21.87
CA MET A 47 -11.84 20.63 -21.67
C MET A 47 -12.31 21.95 -22.29
N ASP A 48 -11.75 23.05 -21.78
CA ASP A 48 -12.00 24.39 -22.28
C ASP A 48 -10.83 24.88 -23.14
N LEU A 49 -11.11 25.21 -24.39
CA LEU A 49 -10.16 25.83 -25.32
C LEU A 49 -10.39 27.33 -25.44
N LYS A 50 -9.31 28.09 -25.58
CA LYS A 50 -9.34 29.52 -25.91
C LYS A 50 -8.95 29.75 -27.37
N LYS A 51 -9.31 30.91 -27.92
CA LYS A 51 -8.81 31.34 -29.23
C LYS A 51 -7.28 31.50 -29.16
N GLY A 52 -6.58 31.00 -30.18
CA GLY A 52 -5.12 31.04 -30.26
C GLY A 52 -4.45 29.79 -29.68
N VAL A 53 -3.26 29.97 -29.11
CA VAL A 53 -2.43 28.89 -28.58
C VAL A 53 -3.03 28.33 -27.29
N ASN A 54 -3.15 27.00 -27.23
CA ASN A 54 -3.58 26.25 -26.05
C ASN A 54 -2.45 25.32 -25.62
N HIS A 55 -2.21 25.21 -24.31
CA HIS A 55 -1.17 24.33 -23.77
C HIS A 55 -1.82 23.09 -23.16
N VAL A 56 -1.47 21.91 -23.66
CA VAL A 56 -1.87 20.61 -23.09
C VAL A 56 -0.65 20.03 -22.37
N ALA A 57 -0.83 19.64 -21.11
CA ALA A 57 0.18 18.94 -20.35
C ALA A 57 -0.42 17.67 -19.74
N VAL A 58 0.31 16.57 -19.82
CA VAL A 58 -0.09 15.29 -19.23
C VAL A 58 1.02 14.82 -18.30
N LEU A 59 0.72 14.73 -17.02
CA LEU A 59 1.57 14.01 -16.06
C LEU A 59 1.24 12.53 -16.20
N ALA A 60 2.19 11.73 -16.67
CA ALA A 60 2.10 10.27 -16.67
C ALA A 60 2.89 9.70 -15.49
N SER A 61 2.29 8.78 -14.72
CA SER A 61 2.92 8.16 -13.57
C SER A 61 2.90 6.63 -13.63
N THR A 62 3.99 6.03 -13.15
CA THR A 62 4.16 4.57 -13.07
C THR A 62 4.00 4.09 -11.62
N MET A 63 3.16 3.08 -11.42
CA MET A 63 2.86 2.49 -10.10
C MET A 63 3.62 1.17 -9.88
N GLY A 64 4.95 1.24 -10.02
CA GLY A 64 5.83 0.07 -10.05
C GLY A 64 5.96 -0.53 -11.44
N MET A 65 6.99 -1.36 -11.64
CA MET A 65 7.21 -2.14 -12.87
C MET A 65 6.70 -3.56 -12.68
N MET A 66 6.42 -4.27 -13.78
CA MET A 66 6.09 -5.69 -13.70
C MET A 66 7.30 -6.49 -13.21
N ASP A 67 7.03 -7.43 -12.31
CA ASP A 67 8.02 -8.20 -11.57
C ASP A 67 8.07 -9.68 -11.95
N SER A 68 7.15 -10.14 -12.82
CA SER A 68 7.01 -11.54 -13.21
C SER A 68 6.33 -11.68 -14.57
N GLY A 69 6.79 -12.66 -15.36
CA GLY A 69 6.31 -12.96 -16.71
C GLY A 69 7.44 -13.03 -17.74
N ALA A 70 7.12 -13.52 -18.94
CA ALA A 70 8.06 -13.49 -20.07
C ALA A 70 8.03 -12.12 -20.77
N TYR A 71 9.16 -11.72 -21.35
CA TYR A 71 9.32 -10.51 -22.16
C TYR A 71 8.95 -9.21 -21.43
N LEU A 72 9.37 -9.10 -20.16
CA LEU A 72 9.08 -7.92 -19.32
C LEU A 72 9.75 -6.64 -19.85
N GLU A 73 10.89 -6.80 -20.51
CA GLU A 73 11.65 -5.74 -21.17
C GLU A 73 10.91 -5.07 -22.33
N HIS A 74 9.92 -5.75 -22.92
CA HIS A 74 9.10 -5.21 -24.02
C HIS A 74 7.82 -4.52 -23.53
N ARG A 75 7.62 -4.40 -22.21
CA ARG A 75 6.41 -3.81 -21.66
C ARG A 75 6.50 -2.30 -21.63
N LEU A 76 5.50 -1.65 -22.23
CA LEU A 76 5.40 -0.21 -22.32
C LEU A 76 4.54 0.37 -21.19
N ALA A 77 4.86 1.60 -20.79
CA ALA A 77 4.06 2.43 -19.92
C ALA A 77 4.17 3.89 -20.39
N GLY A 78 3.17 4.71 -20.05
CA GLY A 78 3.09 6.10 -20.46
C GLY A 78 2.08 6.36 -21.57
N VAL A 79 2.01 7.62 -21.98
CA VAL A 79 1.08 8.12 -23.01
C VAL A 79 1.49 7.58 -24.37
N ASP A 80 0.50 7.07 -25.11
CA ASP A 80 0.64 6.51 -26.45
C ASP A 80 0.02 7.46 -27.50
N ARG A 81 -1.24 7.85 -27.30
CA ARG A 81 -2.00 8.68 -28.24
C ARG A 81 -2.70 9.82 -27.52
N VAL A 82 -2.74 10.99 -28.16
CA VAL A 82 -3.47 12.16 -27.64
C VAL A 82 -4.33 12.75 -28.75
N GLN A 83 -5.62 12.97 -28.49
CA GLN A 83 -6.56 13.52 -29.47
C GLN A 83 -7.50 14.55 -28.84
N ILE A 84 -7.98 15.47 -29.67
CA ILE A 84 -9.07 16.38 -29.33
C ILE A 84 -10.29 16.00 -30.15
N LYS A 85 -11.37 15.61 -29.48
CA LYS A 85 -12.66 15.31 -30.08
C LYS A 85 -13.62 16.50 -29.97
N GLY A 86 -14.64 16.51 -30.81
CA GLY A 86 -15.74 17.48 -30.72
C GLY A 86 -15.44 18.86 -31.33
N LEU A 87 -14.40 18.99 -32.17
CA LEU A 87 -14.19 20.20 -32.96
C LEU A 87 -15.10 20.20 -34.20
N ASN A 88 -15.33 21.37 -34.78
CA ASN A 88 -16.09 21.49 -36.04
C ASN A 88 -15.43 20.75 -37.20
N ALA A 89 -14.09 20.69 -37.18
CA ALA A 89 -13.28 19.97 -38.18
C ALA A 89 -13.18 18.46 -37.90
N GLY A 90 -13.91 17.94 -36.90
CA GLY A 90 -13.84 16.53 -36.48
C GLY A 90 -12.86 16.31 -35.32
N THR A 91 -12.17 15.17 -35.35
CA THR A 91 -11.15 14.81 -34.36
C THR A 91 -9.79 15.32 -34.82
N LEU A 92 -9.09 16.03 -33.95
CA LEU A 92 -7.71 16.47 -34.18
C LEU A 92 -6.76 15.53 -33.44
N ASP A 93 -5.91 14.83 -34.19
CA ASP A 93 -4.86 13.98 -33.61
C ASP A 93 -3.62 14.83 -33.26
N LEU A 94 -3.17 14.73 -32.01
CA LEU A 94 -2.03 15.47 -31.47
C LEU A 94 -0.79 14.57 -31.24
N THR A 95 -0.84 13.31 -31.62
CA THR A 95 0.21 12.32 -31.30
C THR A 95 1.56 12.73 -31.87
N ASN A 96 1.58 13.19 -33.13
CA ASN A 96 2.78 13.63 -33.82
C ASN A 96 2.93 15.17 -33.86
N ASN A 97 2.53 15.86 -32.78
CA ASN A 97 2.49 17.32 -32.71
C ASN A 97 3.71 17.96 -32.01
N GLY A 98 4.84 17.25 -31.89
CA GLY A 98 6.09 17.76 -31.32
C GLY A 98 6.08 17.91 -29.79
N TRP A 99 5.92 16.80 -29.06
CA TRP A 99 5.83 16.80 -27.59
C TRP A 99 7.16 17.10 -26.89
N GLY A 100 7.11 17.95 -25.86
CA GLY A 100 8.22 18.16 -24.92
C GLY A 100 8.07 17.28 -23.69
N HIS A 101 9.20 16.83 -23.12
CA HIS A 101 9.23 15.94 -21.95
C HIS A 101 10.00 16.56 -20.78
N ILE A 102 9.46 16.41 -19.57
CA ILE A 102 10.11 16.76 -18.32
C ILE A 102 10.05 15.54 -17.40
N VAL A 103 11.22 15.12 -16.91
CA VAL A 103 11.33 13.95 -16.02
C VAL A 103 11.19 14.39 -14.56
N GLY A 104 10.25 13.77 -13.85
CA GLY A 104 10.00 14.00 -12.43
C GLY A 104 9.31 15.33 -12.12
N LEU A 105 8.93 15.49 -10.86
CA LEU A 105 8.30 16.72 -10.38
C LEU A 105 9.36 17.72 -9.94
N VAL A 106 9.11 19.02 -10.12
CA VAL A 106 10.02 20.08 -9.63
C VAL A 106 10.28 19.95 -8.13
N GLY A 107 9.27 19.55 -7.35
CA GLY A 107 9.43 19.29 -5.91
C GLY A 107 10.39 18.13 -5.61
N GLU A 108 10.39 17.08 -6.44
CA GLU A 108 11.33 15.96 -6.31
C GLU A 108 12.75 16.38 -6.68
N GLN A 109 12.92 17.13 -7.78
CA GLN A 109 14.21 17.65 -8.22
C GLN A 109 14.86 18.55 -7.16
N LYS A 110 14.05 19.37 -6.49
CA LYS A 110 14.48 20.22 -5.35
C LYS A 110 14.57 19.46 -4.03
N GLN A 111 14.20 18.18 -4.00
CA GLN A 111 14.16 17.33 -2.81
C GLN A 111 13.44 18.01 -1.63
N ILE A 112 12.27 18.62 -1.87
CA ILE A 112 11.58 19.47 -0.89
C ILE A 112 11.03 18.70 0.33
N TYR A 113 11.24 17.39 0.38
CA TYR A 113 11.02 16.54 1.56
C TYR A 113 12.22 16.53 2.52
N THR A 114 13.35 17.15 2.17
CA THR A 114 14.54 17.32 3.02
C THR A 114 14.60 18.71 3.65
N ASP A 115 15.34 18.87 4.76
CA ASP A 115 15.51 20.17 5.43
C ASP A 115 16.03 21.27 4.48
N LYS A 116 17.08 20.95 3.69
CA LYS A 116 17.65 21.86 2.69
C LYS A 116 16.65 22.20 1.58
N GLY A 117 15.97 21.18 1.03
CA GLY A 117 15.00 21.37 -0.04
C GLY A 117 13.79 22.19 0.40
N MET A 118 13.28 21.94 1.61
CA MET A 118 12.18 22.71 2.21
C MET A 118 12.48 24.19 2.31
N GLY A 119 13.74 24.58 2.57
CA GLY A 119 14.18 25.97 2.63
C GLY A 119 14.30 26.65 1.25
N SER A 120 14.26 25.90 0.15
CA SER A 120 14.42 26.43 -1.22
C SER A 120 13.11 26.90 -1.87
N VAL A 121 11.99 26.83 -1.15
CA VAL A 121 10.65 27.15 -1.65
C VAL A 121 9.86 27.96 -0.62
N THR A 122 8.94 28.79 -1.12
CA THR A 122 8.01 29.53 -0.26
C THR A 122 6.76 28.70 0.00
N TRP A 123 6.60 28.28 1.26
CA TRP A 123 5.40 27.59 1.72
C TRP A 123 4.26 28.60 1.97
N LYS A 124 3.03 28.18 1.69
CA LYS A 124 1.81 28.96 1.93
C LYS A 124 0.83 28.16 2.80
N PRO A 125 -0.15 28.80 3.45
CA PRO A 125 -1.22 28.09 4.12
C PRO A 125 -1.87 27.06 3.20
N ALA A 126 -2.14 25.87 3.73
CA ALA A 126 -2.69 24.77 2.96
C ALA A 126 -4.11 25.10 2.47
N VAL A 127 -4.43 24.64 1.27
CA VAL A 127 -5.77 24.75 0.67
C VAL A 127 -6.20 23.35 0.28
N ASN A 128 -7.46 23.02 0.56
CA ASN A 128 -8.02 21.71 0.22
C ASN A 128 -8.28 21.59 -1.29
N ASP A 129 -8.38 20.35 -1.76
CA ASP A 129 -8.83 19.99 -3.10
C ASP A 129 -8.04 20.69 -4.21
N ARG A 130 -6.71 20.75 -4.02
CA ARG A 130 -5.77 21.26 -5.02
C ARG A 130 -4.85 20.15 -5.55
N PRO A 131 -4.87 19.88 -6.86
CA PRO A 131 -4.00 18.88 -7.48
C PRO A 131 -2.56 19.35 -7.60
N LEU A 132 -1.66 18.37 -7.72
CA LEU A 132 -0.22 18.56 -7.83
C LEU A 132 0.34 19.48 -6.73
N THR A 133 -0.05 19.23 -5.48
CA THR A 133 0.30 20.08 -4.36
C THR A 133 1.19 19.34 -3.37
N TRP A 134 2.26 20.02 -2.93
CA TRP A 134 3.05 19.56 -1.80
C TRP A 134 2.55 20.19 -0.52
N TYR A 135 2.31 19.37 0.49
CA TYR A 135 1.94 19.81 1.84
C TYR A 135 3.00 19.40 2.83
N LYS A 136 3.09 20.15 3.93
CA LYS A 136 3.92 19.77 5.08
C LYS A 136 3.20 20.06 6.40
N ARG A 137 3.56 19.31 7.43
CA ARG A 137 3.08 19.51 8.81
C ARG A 137 4.12 19.02 9.82
N HIS A 138 4.20 19.70 10.95
CA HIS A 138 4.98 19.26 12.11
C HIS A 138 4.12 18.46 13.09
N PHE A 139 4.71 17.44 13.74
CA PHE A 139 4.03 16.63 14.76
C PHE A 139 5.02 15.99 15.75
N ASP A 140 4.55 15.74 16.96
CA ASP A 140 5.29 14.99 17.98
C ASP A 140 4.98 13.50 17.88
N MET A 141 5.94 12.65 18.26
CA MET A 141 5.77 11.21 18.20
C MET A 141 4.66 10.77 19.19
N PRO A 142 3.64 10.00 18.74
CA PRO A 142 2.65 9.40 19.63
C PRO A 142 3.29 8.56 20.74
N SER A 143 2.77 8.71 21.95
CA SER A 143 3.27 8.01 23.14
C SER A 143 3.12 6.48 23.05
N GLY A 144 3.91 5.77 23.85
CA GLY A 144 3.92 4.31 23.91
C GLY A 144 4.71 3.65 22.79
N GLU A 145 4.55 2.32 22.66
CA GLU A 145 5.35 1.46 21.76
C GLU A 145 4.53 0.88 20.59
N ASP A 146 3.24 1.22 20.51
CA ASP A 146 2.35 0.67 19.48
C ASP A 146 2.75 1.21 18.08
N PRO A 147 2.67 0.40 17.01
CA PRO A 147 2.93 0.88 15.65
C PRO A 147 2.14 2.14 15.29
N ILE A 148 2.74 3.03 14.50
CA ILE A 148 2.13 4.29 14.09
C ILE A 148 1.69 4.18 12.63
N VAL A 149 0.52 4.73 12.32
CA VAL A 149 0.00 4.82 10.96
C VAL A 149 -0.55 6.21 10.66
N LEU A 150 -0.50 6.60 9.39
CA LEU A 150 -1.27 7.71 8.83
C LEU A 150 -2.60 7.17 8.31
N ASP A 151 -3.71 7.78 8.72
CA ASP A 151 -4.99 7.64 8.03
C ASP A 151 -5.06 8.68 6.92
N MET A 152 -5.01 8.19 5.69
CA MET A 152 -5.01 9.01 4.48
C MET A 152 -6.39 9.05 3.81
N SER A 153 -7.46 8.58 4.45
CA SER A 153 -8.82 8.47 3.88
C SER A 153 -9.37 9.74 3.23
N THR A 154 -8.85 10.92 3.61
CA THR A 154 -9.27 12.22 3.08
C THR A 154 -8.43 12.73 1.92
N MET A 155 -7.48 11.92 1.43
CA MET A 155 -6.53 12.26 0.37
C MET A 155 -6.84 11.49 -0.91
N GLY A 156 -6.10 11.76 -1.99
CA GLY A 156 -6.25 11.13 -3.30
C GLY A 156 -5.13 10.14 -3.58
N LYS A 157 -4.04 10.62 -4.17
CA LYS A 157 -2.89 9.81 -4.57
C LYS A 157 -1.61 10.59 -4.39
N GLY A 158 -0.52 9.92 -4.01
CA GLY A 158 0.80 10.52 -4.15
C GLY A 158 1.87 9.89 -3.28
N LEU A 159 2.75 10.72 -2.74
CA LEU A 159 3.97 10.31 -2.04
C LEU A 159 4.01 10.87 -0.63
N MET A 160 4.60 10.13 0.31
CA MET A 160 4.77 10.57 1.69
C MET A 160 6.21 10.40 2.16
N PHE A 161 6.65 11.38 2.93
CA PHE A 161 7.97 11.45 3.54
C PHE A 161 7.86 11.89 4.99
N VAL A 162 8.66 11.27 5.86
CA VAL A 162 8.78 11.68 7.26
C VAL A 162 10.25 11.92 7.55
N ASN A 163 10.61 13.13 8.00
CA ASN A 163 11.99 13.53 8.28
C ASN A 163 12.95 13.23 7.10
N GLY A 164 12.51 13.50 5.87
CA GLY A 164 13.27 13.21 4.64
C GLY A 164 13.24 11.74 4.17
N GLN A 165 12.72 10.81 4.98
CA GLN A 165 12.63 9.39 4.62
C GLN A 165 11.33 9.11 3.88
N GLY A 166 11.41 8.52 2.68
CA GLY A 166 10.24 8.09 1.92
C GLY A 166 9.54 6.92 2.61
N ILE A 167 8.29 7.10 3.03
CA ILE A 167 7.49 6.05 3.68
C ILE A 167 6.53 5.35 2.72
N GLY A 168 6.50 5.78 1.46
CA GLY A 168 5.85 5.07 0.36
C GLY A 168 4.87 5.94 -0.43
N ARG A 169 4.19 5.28 -1.37
CA ARG A 169 3.08 5.85 -2.14
C ARG A 169 1.78 5.62 -1.40
N TYR A 170 0.84 6.56 -1.48
CA TYR A 170 -0.54 6.33 -1.10
C TYR A 170 -1.46 6.44 -2.32
N TRP A 171 -2.55 5.69 -2.31
CA TRP A 171 -3.57 5.74 -3.35
C TRP A 171 -4.95 5.36 -2.83
N ILE A 172 -5.68 6.37 -2.39
CA ILE A 172 -6.97 6.26 -1.71
C ILE A 172 -8.12 6.22 -2.72
N SER A 173 -7.99 6.97 -3.81
CA SER A 173 -8.93 6.96 -4.93
C SER A 173 -8.97 5.61 -5.68
N TYR A 174 -7.91 4.80 -5.56
CA TYR A 174 -7.89 3.43 -6.08
C TYR A 174 -8.70 2.49 -5.19
N LYS A 175 -9.96 2.30 -5.59
CA LYS A 175 -10.96 1.52 -4.85
C LYS A 175 -11.03 0.07 -5.35
N HIS A 176 -11.23 -0.86 -4.43
CA HIS A 176 -11.58 -2.24 -4.79
C HIS A 176 -13.07 -2.34 -5.16
N ALA A 177 -13.51 -3.52 -5.62
CA ALA A 177 -14.86 -3.73 -6.16
C ALA A 177 -16.03 -3.36 -5.21
N LEU A 178 -15.79 -3.26 -3.90
CA LEU A 178 -16.80 -2.83 -2.92
C LEU A 178 -16.74 -1.31 -2.62
N GLY A 179 -16.01 -0.53 -3.43
CA GLY A 179 -15.97 0.92 -3.35
C GLY A 179 -15.10 1.51 -2.24
N ARG A 180 -14.32 0.70 -1.49
CA ARG A 180 -13.40 1.21 -0.46
C ARG A 180 -11.97 1.29 -0.99
N PRO A 181 -11.12 2.18 -0.44
CA PRO A 181 -9.71 2.27 -0.80
C PRO A 181 -9.00 0.92 -0.63
N SER A 182 -8.11 0.59 -1.55
CA SER A 182 -7.27 -0.62 -1.45
C SER A 182 -6.37 -0.61 -0.20
N GLN A 183 -5.88 0.58 0.19
CA GLN A 183 -5.14 0.80 1.42
C GLN A 183 -5.44 2.20 1.97
N GLN A 184 -5.94 2.26 3.19
CA GLN A 184 -6.27 3.52 3.88
C GLN A 184 -5.19 3.95 4.89
N LEU A 185 -4.61 2.96 5.60
CA LEU A 185 -3.65 3.17 6.67
C LEU A 185 -2.22 2.91 6.17
N TYR A 186 -1.32 3.85 6.41
CA TYR A 186 0.07 3.80 5.95
C TYR A 186 1.04 3.84 7.13
N HIS A 187 1.88 2.82 7.25
CA HIS A 187 2.77 2.64 8.40
C HIS A 187 3.91 3.67 8.41
N ILE A 188 4.17 4.26 9.58
CA ILE A 188 5.37 5.04 9.86
C ILE A 188 6.26 4.23 10.80
N PRO A 189 7.46 3.79 10.38
CA PRO A 189 8.42 3.17 11.27
C PRO A 189 8.78 4.12 12.41
N ARG A 190 8.63 3.69 13.66
CA ARG A 190 9.02 4.50 14.84
C ARG A 190 10.48 4.95 14.79
N SER A 191 11.36 4.16 14.20
CA SER A 191 12.78 4.50 14.01
C SER A 191 13.02 5.68 13.08
N PHE A 192 12.03 6.11 12.28
CA PHE A 192 12.12 7.32 11.46
C PHE A 192 11.75 8.59 12.23
N LEU A 193 11.22 8.45 13.44
CA LEU A 193 10.71 9.55 14.25
C LEU A 193 11.69 9.98 15.35
N ARG A 194 11.71 11.28 15.59
CA ARG A 194 12.25 11.95 16.77
C ARG A 194 11.13 12.08 17.81
N GLN A 195 11.47 12.34 19.07
CA GLN A 195 10.47 12.56 20.13
C GLN A 195 9.54 13.73 19.83
N LYS A 196 10.09 14.82 19.30
CA LYS A 196 9.37 16.05 18.95
C LYS A 196 9.78 16.56 17.58
N ASP A 197 8.95 17.45 17.04
CA ASP A 197 9.25 18.24 15.84
C ASP A 197 9.61 17.37 14.62
N ASN A 198 8.81 16.33 14.39
CA ASN A 198 8.89 15.56 13.16
C ASN A 198 8.20 16.32 12.04
N VAL A 199 8.74 16.24 10.83
CA VAL A 199 8.11 16.81 9.64
C VAL A 199 7.52 15.69 8.78
N LEU A 200 6.22 15.79 8.50
CA LEU A 200 5.53 15.05 7.45
C LEU A 200 5.49 15.94 6.21
N VAL A 201 6.03 15.46 5.09
CA VAL A 201 5.88 16.09 3.77
C VAL A 201 5.16 15.11 2.86
N LEU A 202 4.14 15.57 2.14
CA LEU A 202 3.42 14.74 1.18
C LEU A 202 3.20 15.49 -0.14
N PHE A 203 3.24 14.74 -1.23
CA PHE A 203 2.79 15.18 -2.54
C PHE A 203 1.42 14.59 -2.80
N GLU A 204 0.43 15.44 -3.12
CA GLU A 204 -0.92 15.07 -3.56
C GLU A 204 -1.05 15.32 -5.07
N GLU A 205 -1.26 14.25 -5.82
CA GLU A 205 -1.40 14.22 -7.27
C GLU A 205 -2.82 14.55 -7.73
N GLU A 206 -3.82 14.25 -6.90
CA GLU A 206 -5.25 14.39 -7.23
C GLU A 206 -5.92 15.46 -6.35
N PHE A 207 -6.78 15.08 -5.42
CA PHE A 207 -7.51 16.00 -4.55
C PHE A 207 -7.52 15.44 -3.15
N GLY A 208 -7.53 16.32 -2.15
CA GLY A 208 -7.51 15.88 -0.77
C GLY A 208 -7.64 17.02 0.22
N ARG A 209 -7.96 16.64 1.45
CA ARG A 209 -8.11 17.52 2.61
C ARG A 209 -6.99 17.20 3.62
N PRO A 210 -5.82 17.87 3.53
CA PRO A 210 -4.65 17.57 4.36
C PRO A 210 -4.86 17.85 5.85
N ASP A 211 -5.79 18.74 6.21
CA ASP A 211 -6.15 19.06 7.60
C ASP A 211 -6.80 17.87 8.33
N ALA A 212 -7.47 16.98 7.59
CA ALA A 212 -8.15 15.82 8.12
C ALA A 212 -7.28 14.55 8.19
N ILE A 213 -6.01 14.61 7.80
CA ILE A 213 -5.06 13.49 7.97
C ILE A 213 -4.86 13.23 9.46
N MET A 214 -5.03 11.97 9.86
CA MET A 214 -4.84 11.54 11.25
C MET A 214 -3.57 10.72 11.43
N ILE A 215 -2.88 10.95 12.55
CA ILE A 215 -1.78 10.10 13.00
C ILE A 215 -2.33 9.22 14.12
N LEU A 216 -2.35 7.91 13.90
CA LEU A 216 -2.96 6.94 14.78
C LEU A 216 -1.92 5.94 15.29
N THR A 217 -2.23 5.31 16.42
CA THR A 217 -1.53 4.12 16.91
C THR A 217 -2.38 2.87 16.70
N VAL A 218 -1.74 1.75 16.35
CA VAL A 218 -2.43 0.49 16.09
C VAL A 218 -2.16 -0.49 17.23
N LYS A 219 -3.21 -0.84 17.98
CA LYS A 219 -3.12 -1.89 19.00
C LYS A 219 -3.17 -3.28 18.36
N ARG A 220 -2.07 -4.01 18.45
CA ARG A 220 -1.97 -5.41 18.02
C ARG A 220 -2.40 -6.37 19.13
N ASP A 221 -3.69 -6.32 19.46
CA ASP A 221 -4.28 -7.26 20.43
C ASP A 221 -4.73 -8.56 19.78
N ASN A 222 -5.04 -8.56 18.48
CA ASN A 222 -5.23 -9.79 17.71
C ASN A 222 -3.95 -10.09 16.94
N ILE A 223 -3.36 -11.26 17.17
CA ILE A 223 -2.19 -11.75 16.44
C ILE A 223 -2.53 -13.06 15.73
N CYS A 224 -1.95 -13.26 14.55
CA CYS A 224 -2.26 -14.39 13.71
C CYS A 224 -1.03 -14.96 13.00
N THR A 225 -1.16 -16.20 12.57
CA THR A 225 -0.21 -16.91 11.69
C THR A 225 -1.01 -17.76 10.71
N PHE A 226 -0.48 -17.93 9.50
CA PHE A 226 -1.03 -18.78 8.44
C PHE A 226 0.15 -19.35 7.65
N ILE A 227 0.63 -20.54 8.03
CA ILE A 227 1.87 -21.12 7.50
C ILE A 227 1.61 -22.57 7.11
N SER A 228 1.98 -22.93 5.88
CA SER A 228 1.88 -24.28 5.32
C SER A 228 3.16 -25.08 5.51
N GLU A 229 3.07 -26.40 5.45
CA GLU A 229 4.23 -27.31 5.43
C GLU A 229 5.19 -27.04 4.25
N ARG A 230 4.72 -26.37 3.18
CA ARG A 230 5.54 -26.00 2.01
C ARG A 230 6.23 -24.64 2.16
N ASN A 231 5.91 -23.87 3.19
CA ASN A 231 6.61 -22.62 3.42
C ASN A 231 8.08 -22.90 3.77
N PRO A 232 9.02 -22.06 3.31
CA PRO A 232 10.41 -22.18 3.72
C PRO A 232 10.54 -21.92 5.24
N ALA A 233 11.64 -22.37 5.83
CA ALA A 233 12.00 -22.02 7.20
C ALA A 233 12.11 -20.48 7.40
N HIS A 234 12.28 -20.05 8.64
CA HIS A 234 12.41 -18.64 8.95
C HIS A 234 13.74 -18.07 8.44
N ILE A 235 13.77 -16.83 7.92
CA ILE A 235 14.96 -16.22 7.27
C ILE A 235 16.25 -16.26 8.12
N LYS A 236 16.11 -16.33 9.45
CA LYS A 236 17.22 -16.46 10.41
C LYS A 236 17.88 -17.85 10.43
N SER A 237 17.30 -18.84 9.76
CA SER A 237 17.87 -20.18 9.59
C SER A 237 19.00 -20.22 8.55
N TRP A 238 19.25 -19.10 7.88
CA TRP A 238 20.29 -18.96 6.88
C TRP A 238 21.22 -17.79 7.23
N GLU A 239 22.47 -17.93 6.83
CA GLU A 239 23.49 -16.90 6.88
C GLU A 239 24.12 -16.77 5.49
N ARG A 240 24.57 -15.57 5.12
CA ARG A 240 25.30 -15.34 3.88
C ARG A 240 26.75 -15.01 4.19
N LYS A 241 27.68 -15.87 3.75
CA LYS A 241 29.13 -15.65 3.82
C LYS A 241 29.71 -15.75 2.41
N ASP A 242 30.49 -14.76 2.00
CA ASP A 242 31.14 -14.71 0.68
C ASP A 242 30.19 -15.00 -0.50
N SER A 243 28.97 -14.44 -0.42
CA SER A 243 27.88 -14.67 -1.37
C SER A 243 27.33 -16.11 -1.46
N GLN A 244 27.78 -17.03 -0.60
CA GLN A 244 27.16 -18.33 -0.40
C GLN A 244 26.16 -18.30 0.74
N ILE A 245 25.03 -18.98 0.56
CA ILE A 245 23.99 -19.12 1.59
C ILE A 245 24.23 -20.42 2.32
N THR A 246 24.48 -20.35 3.62
CA THR A 246 24.71 -21.50 4.50
C THR A 246 23.60 -21.64 5.51
N VAL A 247 23.21 -22.88 5.82
CA VAL A 247 22.19 -23.19 6.83
C VAL A 247 22.81 -23.11 8.22
N THR A 248 22.15 -22.41 9.13
CA THR A 248 22.57 -22.28 10.54
C THR A 248 21.60 -22.93 11.53
N ALA A 249 20.40 -23.31 11.07
CA ALA A 249 19.41 -23.98 11.90
C ALA A 249 19.58 -25.50 11.92
N ALA A 250 19.17 -26.12 13.02
CA ALA A 250 19.19 -27.58 13.18
C ALA A 250 18.24 -28.31 12.21
N ASP A 251 17.14 -27.66 11.82
CA ASP A 251 16.20 -28.14 10.83
C ASP A 251 15.68 -26.97 9.98
N LEU A 252 15.23 -27.28 8.76
CA LEU A 252 14.62 -26.32 7.84
C LEU A 252 13.09 -26.49 7.78
N LYS A 253 12.47 -27.01 8.84
CA LYS A 253 11.02 -27.17 8.87
C LYS A 253 10.34 -25.80 9.10
N PRO A 254 9.17 -25.56 8.49
CA PRO A 254 8.42 -24.34 8.71
C PRO A 254 7.96 -24.22 10.17
N ARG A 255 8.00 -22.99 10.66
CA ARG A 255 7.56 -22.63 12.01
C ARG A 255 6.65 -21.41 11.97
N ALA A 256 5.60 -21.46 12.76
CA ALA A 256 4.67 -20.36 12.96
C ALA A 256 5.02 -19.62 14.26
N THR A 257 5.29 -18.32 14.17
CA THR A 257 5.64 -17.50 15.36
C THR A 257 4.59 -16.45 15.63
N LEU A 258 4.02 -16.50 16.82
CA LEU A 258 3.08 -15.52 17.38
C LEU A 258 3.82 -14.66 18.41
N THR A 259 3.70 -13.34 18.29
CA THR A 259 4.36 -12.38 19.20
C THR A 259 3.41 -11.27 19.62
N CYS A 260 3.16 -11.17 20.93
CA CYS A 260 2.45 -10.04 21.52
C CYS A 260 3.35 -8.82 21.68
N SER A 261 2.76 -7.61 21.65
CA SER A 261 3.43 -6.37 22.02
C SER A 261 4.07 -6.45 23.41
N PRO A 262 5.10 -5.64 23.71
CA PRO A 262 5.71 -5.60 25.04
C PRO A 262 4.67 -5.47 26.16
N LYS A 263 4.90 -6.16 27.28
CA LYS A 263 4.02 -6.21 28.47
C LYS A 263 2.66 -6.90 28.27
N LYS A 264 2.38 -7.48 27.11
CA LYS A 264 1.20 -8.32 26.85
C LYS A 264 1.60 -9.79 26.72
N LEU A 265 0.68 -10.68 27.08
CA LEU A 265 0.82 -12.13 26.94
C LEU A 265 -0.35 -12.64 26.11
N ILE A 266 -0.16 -13.80 25.47
CA ILE A 266 -1.24 -14.52 24.81
C ILE A 266 -2.20 -15.01 25.90
N GLN A 267 -3.40 -14.44 25.97
CA GLN A 267 -4.40 -14.80 26.98
C GLN A 267 -5.48 -15.73 26.43
N GLN A 268 -5.68 -15.74 25.12
CA GLN A 268 -6.73 -16.55 24.50
C GLN A 268 -6.29 -16.99 23.10
N VAL A 269 -6.56 -18.25 22.77
CA VAL A 269 -6.51 -18.74 21.38
C VAL A 269 -7.95 -18.73 20.85
N VAL A 270 -8.22 -17.83 19.93
CA VAL A 270 -9.57 -17.63 19.36
C VAL A 270 -9.85 -18.71 18.32
N PHE A 271 -8.85 -19.03 17.50
CA PHE A 271 -8.95 -20.00 16.42
C PHE A 271 -7.60 -20.71 16.26
N ALA A 272 -7.65 -22.00 15.97
CA ALA A 272 -6.50 -22.77 15.54
C ALA A 272 -6.96 -23.93 14.66
N SER A 273 -6.34 -24.11 13.52
CA SER A 273 -6.60 -25.19 12.59
C SER A 273 -5.31 -25.67 11.94
N TYR A 274 -5.16 -26.99 11.85
CA TYR A 274 -4.16 -27.64 11.02
C TYR A 274 -4.87 -28.44 9.92
N GLY A 275 -4.67 -28.07 8.66
CA GLY A 275 -5.39 -28.64 7.53
C GLY A 275 -5.47 -27.66 6.36
N ASN A 276 -6.67 -27.34 5.88
CA ASN A 276 -6.88 -26.35 4.81
C ASN A 276 -7.75 -25.14 5.26
N PRO A 277 -7.38 -24.43 6.35
CA PRO A 277 -8.11 -23.27 6.81
C PRO A 277 -8.22 -22.19 5.72
N MET A 278 -9.29 -21.41 5.78
CA MET A 278 -9.55 -20.31 4.86
C MET A 278 -9.67 -18.98 5.61
N GLY A 279 -9.63 -17.88 4.86
CA GLY A 279 -9.85 -16.54 5.37
C GLY A 279 -8.57 -15.78 5.74
N ILE A 280 -8.75 -14.72 6.52
CA ILE A 280 -7.70 -13.78 6.90
C ILE A 280 -7.70 -13.58 8.42
N CYS A 281 -6.61 -13.04 8.96
CA CYS A 281 -6.51 -12.74 10.39
C CYS A 281 -7.72 -11.93 10.88
N GLY A 282 -8.40 -12.42 11.92
CA GLY A 282 -9.65 -11.85 12.44
C GLY A 282 -10.91 -12.59 11.96
N ASN A 283 -10.82 -13.35 10.87
CA ASN A 283 -11.93 -14.08 10.25
C ASN A 283 -11.45 -15.38 9.57
N TYR A 284 -10.75 -16.23 10.33
CA TYR A 284 -10.41 -17.57 9.86
C TYR A 284 -11.60 -18.51 9.98
N THR A 285 -11.70 -19.45 9.04
CA THR A 285 -12.68 -20.53 9.05
C THR A 285 -11.99 -21.87 8.87
N ILE A 286 -12.62 -22.92 9.44
CA ILE A 286 -12.24 -24.31 9.19
C ILE A 286 -12.61 -24.64 7.73
N GLY A 287 -11.68 -25.25 7.00
CA GLY A 287 -11.94 -25.77 5.65
C GLY A 287 -12.51 -27.19 5.69
N SER A 288 -12.44 -27.90 4.56
CA SER A 288 -12.89 -29.30 4.48
C SER A 288 -11.98 -30.29 5.22
N CYS A 289 -10.79 -29.86 5.62
CA CYS A 289 -9.78 -30.63 6.33
C CYS A 289 -9.32 -29.90 7.59
N HIS A 290 -9.40 -30.55 8.75
CA HIS A 290 -8.96 -29.97 10.02
C HIS A 290 -8.73 -31.03 11.09
N THR A 291 -7.65 -30.87 11.85
CA THR A 291 -7.40 -31.75 13.00
C THR A 291 -8.06 -31.20 14.27
N PRO A 292 -8.90 -32.00 14.97
CA PRO A 292 -9.67 -31.51 16.13
C PRO A 292 -8.78 -31.10 17.32
N ARG A 293 -7.54 -31.61 17.37
CA ARG A 293 -6.58 -31.34 18.45
C ARG A 293 -5.75 -30.08 18.25
N ALA A 294 -5.83 -29.41 17.09
CA ALA A 294 -5.00 -28.26 16.77
C ALA A 294 -5.11 -27.16 17.83
N LYS A 295 -6.33 -26.83 18.26
CA LYS A 295 -6.57 -25.76 19.24
C LYS A 295 -6.02 -26.08 20.62
N GLU A 296 -6.29 -27.27 21.13
CA GLU A 296 -5.78 -27.72 22.45
C GLU A 296 -4.25 -27.64 22.52
N LEU A 297 -3.56 -28.14 21.49
CA LEU A 297 -2.10 -28.15 21.43
C LEU A 297 -1.52 -26.73 21.36
N VAL A 298 -2.15 -25.86 20.59
CA VAL A 298 -1.76 -24.45 20.49
C VAL A 298 -2.00 -23.72 21.82
N GLU A 299 -3.12 -23.97 22.50
CA GLU A 299 -3.41 -23.41 23.83
C GLU A 299 -2.36 -23.83 24.84
N LYS A 300 -2.06 -25.12 24.93
CA LYS A 300 -1.02 -25.67 25.80
C LYS A 300 0.36 -25.07 25.50
N ALA A 301 0.67 -24.85 24.23
CA ALA A 301 1.97 -24.30 23.82
C ALA A 301 2.09 -22.78 24.04
N CYS A 302 1.03 -22.01 23.84
CA CYS A 302 1.10 -20.56 23.69
C CYS A 302 0.52 -19.72 24.84
N LEU A 303 -0.48 -20.22 25.58
CA LEU A 303 -1.13 -19.42 26.62
C LEU A 303 -0.14 -18.98 27.70
N GLY A 304 -0.28 -17.73 28.15
CA GLY A 304 0.58 -17.11 29.15
C GLY A 304 1.97 -16.69 28.64
N LYS A 305 2.33 -16.96 27.39
CA LYS A 305 3.62 -16.57 26.80
C LYS A 305 3.49 -15.28 26.00
N ARG A 306 4.56 -14.49 25.94
CA ARG A 306 4.66 -13.31 25.06
C ARG A 306 4.93 -13.72 23.61
N ILE A 307 5.82 -14.70 23.44
CA ILE A 307 6.22 -15.25 22.14
C ILE A 307 5.92 -16.75 22.19
N CYS A 308 5.26 -17.25 21.15
CA CYS A 308 5.01 -18.67 20.96
C CYS A 308 5.49 -19.07 19.57
N THR A 309 6.31 -20.11 19.48
CA THR A 309 6.74 -20.69 18.20
C THR A 309 6.24 -22.11 18.11
N LEU A 310 5.53 -22.40 17.03
CA LEU A 310 4.82 -23.64 16.79
C LEU A 310 5.45 -24.33 15.58
N PRO A 311 5.84 -25.62 15.66
CA PRO A 311 6.22 -26.40 14.49
C PRO A 311 5.01 -26.53 13.56
N VAL A 312 5.20 -26.46 12.24
CA VAL A 312 4.14 -26.74 11.27
C VAL A 312 4.38 -28.14 10.72
N SER A 313 3.76 -29.15 11.35
CA SER A 313 3.99 -30.55 11.03
C SER A 313 2.84 -31.45 11.48
N ALA A 314 2.47 -32.42 10.64
CA ALA A 314 1.49 -33.46 10.95
C ALA A 314 1.89 -34.30 12.18
N ASP A 315 3.18 -34.46 12.47
CA ASP A 315 3.68 -35.20 13.64
C ASP A 315 3.21 -34.56 14.97
N VAL A 316 2.98 -33.24 14.96
CA VAL A 316 2.58 -32.48 16.15
C VAL A 316 1.07 -32.43 16.31
N TYR A 317 0.35 -32.15 15.23
CA TYR A 317 -1.10 -31.89 15.28
C TYR A 317 -1.97 -33.09 14.94
N GLY A 318 -1.34 -34.21 14.54
CA GLY A 318 -1.98 -35.34 13.88
C GLY A 318 -2.17 -35.05 12.39
N GLY A 319 -1.88 -36.01 11.53
CA GLY A 319 -2.36 -35.98 10.14
C GLY A 319 -3.82 -36.44 10.12
N ASP A 320 -4.71 -35.72 9.43
CA ASP A 320 -6.06 -36.21 9.17
C ASP A 320 -6.03 -37.14 7.95
N VAL A 321 -6.32 -38.42 8.17
CA VAL A 321 -6.34 -39.47 7.14
C VAL A 321 -7.40 -39.17 6.06
N ASN A 322 -8.41 -38.36 6.39
CA ASN A 322 -9.47 -37.94 5.47
C ASN A 322 -9.04 -36.76 4.57
N CYS A 323 -7.78 -36.34 4.64
CA CYS A 323 -7.27 -35.18 3.89
C CYS A 323 -6.20 -35.49 2.83
N PRO A 324 -6.34 -36.54 2.00
CA PRO A 324 -5.33 -36.86 1.00
C PRO A 324 -5.18 -35.71 0.00
N GLY A 325 -3.94 -35.31 -0.27
CA GLY A 325 -3.60 -34.30 -1.29
C GLY A 325 -3.78 -32.84 -0.87
N THR A 326 -4.30 -32.55 0.32
CA THR A 326 -4.35 -31.16 0.82
C THR A 326 -3.00 -30.76 1.45
N THR A 327 -2.53 -29.54 1.16
CA THR A 327 -1.33 -29.02 1.82
C THR A 327 -1.69 -28.58 3.23
N ALA A 328 -1.14 -29.27 4.24
CA ALA A 328 -1.45 -28.96 5.61
C ALA A 328 -0.90 -27.57 6.01
N THR A 329 -1.78 -26.76 6.58
CA THR A 329 -1.55 -25.38 6.94
C THR A 329 -1.99 -25.14 8.37
N LEU A 330 -1.07 -24.59 9.17
CA LEU A 330 -1.34 -24.13 10.51
C LEU A 330 -1.79 -22.67 10.47
N ALA A 331 -3.09 -22.45 10.71
CA ALA A 331 -3.65 -21.13 10.96
C ALA A 331 -3.99 -20.98 12.43
N VAL A 332 -3.49 -19.93 13.09
CA VAL A 332 -3.79 -19.63 14.48
C VAL A 332 -4.12 -18.15 14.62
N GLN A 333 -5.15 -17.84 15.39
CA GLN A 333 -5.50 -16.50 15.84
C GLN A 333 -5.56 -16.49 17.37
N ALA A 334 -4.85 -15.54 17.97
CA ALA A 334 -4.79 -15.38 19.41
C ALA A 334 -4.99 -13.92 19.82
N LYS A 335 -5.46 -13.72 21.05
CA LYS A 335 -5.60 -12.41 21.68
C LYS A 335 -4.51 -12.19 22.72
N CYS A 336 -3.86 -11.04 22.60
CA CYS A 336 -2.90 -10.50 23.52
C CYS A 336 -3.57 -9.51 24.46
N SER A 337 -3.30 -9.63 25.75
CA SER A 337 -3.62 -8.56 26.70
C SER A 337 -2.66 -8.58 27.88
N LYS A 338 -2.70 -7.54 28.69
CA LYS A 338 -1.96 -7.52 29.97
C LYS A 338 -2.50 -8.64 30.85
N ARG A 339 -1.65 -9.19 31.71
CA ARG A 339 -2.09 -10.15 32.73
C ARG A 339 -3.16 -9.47 33.58
N SER A 340 -4.36 -10.03 33.63
CA SER A 340 -5.37 -9.57 34.58
C SER A 340 -4.78 -9.64 35.99
N PRO A 341 -4.93 -8.60 36.83
CA PRO A 341 -4.63 -8.74 38.24
C PRO A 341 -5.38 -9.98 38.74
N ARG A 342 -4.69 -10.91 39.41
CA ARG A 342 -5.41 -11.94 40.15
C ARG A 342 -6.34 -11.19 41.09
N ALA A 343 -7.65 -11.45 41.01
CA ALA A 343 -8.56 -11.03 42.06
C ALA A 343 -7.93 -11.51 43.38
N ALA A 344 -7.64 -10.59 44.28
CA ALA A 344 -7.26 -10.95 45.64
C ALA A 344 -8.42 -11.78 46.18
N GLN A 345 -8.16 -13.07 46.42
CA GLN A 345 -9.06 -13.95 47.16
C GLN A 345 -8.98 -13.60 48.64
#